data_AF-A0A9P9TGR9-F1
#
_entry.id   AF-A0A9P9TGR9-F1
#
_cell.length_a   1.000
_cell.length_b   1.000
_cell.length_c   1.000
_cell.angle_alpha   90.00
_cell.angle_beta   90.00
_cell.angle_gamma   90.00
#
_symmetry.space_group_name_H-M   'P 1'
#
loop_
_entity.id
_entity.type
_entity.pdbx_description
1 polymer ?
#
loop_
_entity_poly.entity_id
_entity_poly.type
_entity_poly.pdbx_seq_one_letter_code
_entity_poly.pdbx_strand_id
1 'polypeptide(L)'
;MIHTLDIEAHRSASLAGVFLMEFYNVPWILMLSLQSSNTAGMTKKFFVSVSVAVFYGVGNIIGPQFFRTDQAVQYPLGIVAMLYCFAIMISTGVLYWVLIEVENKRRDVA
;
A
#
# COMPACT_ATOMS: atom_id res chain seq x y z
N MET A 1 -7.51 12.96 10.32
CA MET A 1 -8.50 12.62 11.36
C MET A 1 -7.97 12.72 12.79
N ILE A 2 -6.77 13.31 13.01
CA ILE A 2 -6.12 13.49 14.33
C ILE A 2 -6.09 14.98 14.72
N HIS A 3 -6.74 15.84 13.92
CA HIS A 3 -6.55 17.30 13.96
C HIS A 3 -7.63 18.04 14.78
N THR A 4 -8.68 17.35 15.22
CA THR A 4 -9.84 17.98 15.87
C THR A 4 -10.29 17.28 17.16
N LEU A 5 -9.53 16.30 17.65
CA LEU A 5 -9.96 15.46 18.76
C LEU A 5 -8.93 15.44 19.87
N ASP A 6 -9.32 16.06 20.99
CA ASP A 6 -8.65 15.98 22.27
C ASP A 6 -8.52 14.50 22.69
N ILE A 7 -7.29 14.10 23.02
CA ILE A 7 -6.89 12.69 23.18
C ILE A 7 -7.60 12.04 24.38
N GLU A 8 -8.09 12.85 25.34
CA GLU A 8 -8.87 12.39 26.49
C GLU A 8 -10.37 12.19 26.19
N ALA A 9 -10.95 12.90 25.22
CA ALA A 9 -12.40 12.88 24.96
C ALA A 9 -12.86 11.89 23.87
N HIS A 10 -12.02 11.59 22.86
CA HIS A 10 -12.42 10.77 21.70
C HIS A 10 -11.41 9.68 21.32
N ARG A 11 -10.88 8.99 22.33
CA ARG A 11 -9.98 7.84 22.18
C ARG A 11 -10.50 6.78 21.19
N SER A 12 -11.81 6.53 21.18
CA SER A 12 -12.46 5.56 20.28
C SER A 12 -12.33 5.93 18.80
N ALA A 13 -12.41 7.21 18.44
CA ALA A 13 -12.30 7.65 17.05
C ALA A 13 -10.85 7.63 16.54
N SER A 14 -9.88 7.95 17.41
CA SER A 14 -8.46 7.80 17.09
C SER A 14 -8.09 6.32 16.94
N LEU A 15 -8.54 5.46 17.85
CA LEU A 15 -8.40 4.00 17.74
C LEU A 15 -9.01 3.47 16.43
N ALA A 16 -10.24 3.89 16.09
CA ALA A 16 -10.88 3.51 14.84
C ALA A 16 -10.04 3.94 13.62
N GLY A 17 -9.44 5.13 13.63
CA GLY A 17 -8.53 5.58 12.58
C GLY A 17 -7.28 4.71 12.44
N VAL A 18 -6.69 4.26 13.55
CA VAL A 18 -5.56 3.33 13.53
C VAL A 18 -5.99 1.96 13.00
N PHE A 19 -7.14 1.44 13.45
CA PHE A 19 -7.68 0.18 12.93
C PHE A 19 -8.02 0.26 11.43
N LEU A 20 -8.49 1.41 10.94
CA LEU A 20 -8.72 1.61 9.52
C LEU A 20 -7.43 1.65 8.71
N MET A 21 -6.33 2.17 9.25
CA MET A 21 -5.03 2.10 8.59
C MET A 21 -4.54 0.66 8.45
N GLU A 22 -4.75 -0.20 9.45
CA GLU A 22 -4.35 -1.63 9.42
C GLU A 22 -4.97 -2.43 8.26
N PHE A 23 -6.07 -1.97 7.66
CA PHE A 23 -6.64 -2.60 6.46
C PHE A 23 -5.70 -2.61 5.25
N TYR A 24 -4.61 -1.83 5.26
CA TYR A 24 -3.56 -1.89 4.23
C TYR A 24 -2.90 -3.28 4.12
N ASN A 25 -3.00 -4.13 5.15
CA ASN A 25 -2.41 -5.47 5.13
C ASN A 25 -3.09 -6.40 4.11
N VAL A 26 -4.39 -6.22 3.87
CA VAL A 26 -5.17 -7.05 2.93
C VAL A 26 -4.62 -7.00 1.50
N PRO A 27 -4.45 -5.82 0.86
CA PRO A 27 -3.89 -5.75 -0.49
C PRO A 27 -2.45 -6.29 -0.57
N TRP A 28 -1.67 -6.19 0.50
CA TRP A 28 -0.33 -6.77 0.56
C TRP A 28 -0.35 -8.30 0.42
N ILE A 29 -1.22 -8.98 1.18
CA ILE A 29 -1.35 -10.45 1.10
C ILE A 29 -1.88 -10.87 -0.28
N LEU A 30 -2.86 -10.14 -0.83
CA LEU A 30 -3.41 -10.42 -2.16
C LEU A 30 -2.33 -10.28 -3.26
N MET A 31 -1.49 -9.26 -3.18
CA MET A 31 -0.35 -9.08 -4.10
C MET A 31 0.60 -10.28 -4.05
N LEU A 32 0.96 -10.76 -2.85
CA LEU A 32 1.83 -11.93 -2.70
C LEU A 32 1.21 -13.21 -3.26
N SER A 33 -0.10 -13.39 -3.07
CA SER A 33 -0.85 -14.52 -3.66
C SER A 33 -0.82 -14.46 -5.18
N LEU A 34 -1.13 -13.30 -5.76
CA LEU A 34 -1.08 -13.04 -7.20
C LEU A 34 0.31 -13.31 -7.78
N GLN A 35 1.37 -12.86 -7.10
CA GLN A 35 2.74 -13.15 -7.50
C GLN A 35 3.01 -14.66 -7.51
N SER A 36 2.60 -15.39 -6.47
CA SER A 36 2.82 -16.83 -6.40
C SER A 36 2.07 -17.59 -7.51
N SER A 37 0.88 -17.13 -7.90
CA SER A 37 0.06 -17.77 -8.94
C SER A 37 0.53 -17.45 -10.36
N ASN A 38 1.02 -16.24 -10.62
CA ASN A 38 1.42 -15.78 -11.96
C ASN A 38 2.87 -16.12 -12.34
N THR A 39 3.71 -16.51 -11.36
CA THR A 39 5.14 -16.78 -11.64
C THR A 39 5.40 -18.27 -11.82
N ALA A 40 5.51 -18.73 -13.07
CA ALA A 40 5.90 -20.10 -13.38
C ALA A 40 7.43 -20.30 -13.30
N GLY A 41 7.87 -21.33 -12.57
CA GLY A 41 9.27 -21.74 -12.45
C GLY A 41 10.01 -21.22 -11.21
N MET A 42 10.82 -22.10 -10.60
CA MET A 42 11.54 -21.85 -9.34
C MET A 42 12.42 -20.58 -9.38
N THR A 43 13.20 -20.40 -10.46
CA THR A 43 14.13 -19.28 -10.58
C THR A 43 13.42 -17.93 -10.70
N LYS A 44 12.33 -17.87 -11.47
CA LYS A 44 11.54 -16.63 -11.64
C LYS A 44 10.82 -16.26 -10.35
N LYS A 45 10.24 -17.25 -9.65
CA LYS A 45 9.58 -17.03 -8.36
C LYS A 45 10.53 -16.42 -7.34
N PHE A 46 11.75 -16.97 -7.25
CA PHE A 46 12.77 -16.43 -6.36
C PHE A 46 13.16 -14.98 -6.72
N PHE A 47 13.39 -14.68 -8.00
CA PHE A 47 13.75 -13.34 -8.46
C PHE A 47 12.69 -12.29 -8.11
N VAL A 48 11.40 -12.59 -8.33
CA VAL A 48 10.32 -11.66 -7.99
C VAL A 48 10.18 -11.50 -6.48
N SER A 49 10.32 -12.59 -5.70
CA SER A 49 10.27 -12.52 -4.22
C SER A 49 11.41 -11.68 -3.63
N VAL A 50 12.63 -11.84 -4.15
CA VAL A 50 13.78 -11.02 -3.73
C VAL A 50 13.57 -9.56 -4.11
N SER A 51 13.02 -9.30 -5.30
CA SER A 51 12.71 -7.92 -5.74
C SER A 51 11.75 -7.23 -4.77
N VAL A 52 10.66 -7.91 -4.37
CA VAL A 52 9.72 -7.39 -3.36
C VAL A 52 10.42 -7.13 -2.01
N ALA A 53 11.30 -8.02 -1.57
CA ALA A 53 12.06 -7.81 -0.34
C ALA A 53 12.99 -6.59 -0.41
N VAL A 54 13.65 -6.35 -1.55
CA VAL A 54 14.50 -5.17 -1.77
C VAL A 54 13.66 -3.90 -1.74
N PHE A 55 12.54 -3.85 -2.46
CA PHE A 55 11.66 -2.69 -2.45
C PHE A 55 11.08 -2.40 -1.05
N TYR A 56 10.72 -3.44 -0.30
CA TYR A 56 10.29 -3.29 1.09
C TYR A 56 11.41 -2.69 1.97
N GLY A 57 12.65 -3.17 1.83
CA GLY A 57 13.80 -2.62 2.54
C GLY A 57 14.06 -1.14 2.20
N VAL A 58 14.04 -0.79 0.91
CA VAL A 58 14.19 0.60 0.45
C VAL A 58 13.07 1.49 0.99
N GLY A 59 11.82 1.01 0.96
CA GLY A 59 10.67 1.73 1.51
C GLY A 59 10.81 2.04 3.01
N ASN A 60 11.35 1.11 3.79
CA ASN A 60 11.60 1.32 5.22
C ASN A 60 12.71 2.34 5.49
N ILE A 61 13.71 2.46 4.61
CA ILE A 61 14.78 3.47 4.73
C ILE A 61 14.26 4.86 4.37
N ILE A 62 13.46 4.96 3.29
CA ILE A 62 12.95 6.25 2.79
C ILE A 62 11.77 6.75 3.65
N GLY A 63 10.93 5.86 4.18
CA GLY A 63 9.76 6.19 5.00
C GLY A 63 10.01 7.25 6.08
N PRO A 64 10.97 7.07 7.00
CA PRO A 64 11.27 8.05 8.06
C PRO A 64 11.89 9.35 7.54
N GLN A 65 12.48 9.36 6.33
CA GLN A 65 13.08 10.58 5.76
C GLN A 65 12.02 11.63 5.40
N PHE A 66 10.76 11.22 5.18
CA PHE A 66 9.65 12.14 4.93
C PHE A 66 9.13 12.82 6.20
N PHE A 67 9.45 12.31 7.39
CA PHE A 67 9.09 12.90 8.68
C PHE A 67 10.18 13.88 9.12
N ARG A 68 10.27 15.02 8.43
CA ARG A 68 11.24 16.06 8.77
C ARG A 68 10.90 16.73 10.12
N THR A 69 11.90 16.84 10.98
CA THR A 69 11.86 17.51 12.28
C THR A 69 11.52 19.00 12.20
N ASP A 70 11.76 19.63 11.05
CA ASP A 70 11.54 21.05 10.78
C ASP A 70 10.05 21.46 10.63
N GLN A 71 9.13 20.48 10.62
CA GLN A 71 7.67 20.71 10.48
C GLN A 71 6.88 20.23 11.69
N ALA A 72 7.40 20.49 12.89
CA ALA A 72 6.82 20.01 14.13
C ALA A 72 5.38 20.51 14.38
N VAL A 73 4.59 19.63 14.99
CA VAL A 73 3.13 19.60 15.30
C VAL A 73 2.24 18.93 14.26
N GLN A 74 2.41 19.12 12.94
CA GLN A 74 1.43 18.61 11.96
C GLN A 74 1.99 17.68 10.87
N TYR A 75 3.31 17.57 10.71
CA TYR A 75 3.98 16.71 9.70
C TYR A 75 3.23 16.59 8.35
N PRO A 76 2.83 17.72 7.71
CA PRO A 76 1.99 17.68 6.53
C PRO A 76 2.64 16.91 5.38
N LEU A 77 3.97 16.97 5.27
CA LEU A 77 4.72 16.30 4.21
C LEU A 77 4.70 14.77 4.35
N GLY A 78 4.74 14.23 5.57
CA GLY A 78 4.63 12.79 5.83
C GLY A 78 3.22 12.27 5.53
N ILE A 79 2.18 13.00 5.96
CA ILE A 79 0.78 12.62 5.70
C ILE A 79 0.46 12.67 4.20
N VAL A 80 0.94 13.71 3.50
CA VAL A 80 0.75 13.84 2.06
C VAL A 80 1.51 12.74 1.31
N ALA A 81 2.74 12.39 1.72
CA ALA A 81 3.46 11.25 1.15
C ALA A 81 2.71 9.93 1.33
N MET A 82 2.14 9.67 2.51
CA MET A 82 1.30 8.50 2.74
C MET A 82 0.05 8.50 1.85
N LEU A 83 -0.60 9.65 1.68
CA LEU A 83 -1.76 9.79 0.80
C LEU A 83 -1.41 9.46 -0.66
N TYR A 84 -0.26 9.93 -1.16
CA TYR A 84 0.22 9.59 -2.49
C TYR A 84 0.50 8.09 -2.62
N CYS A 85 1.12 7.46 -1.63
CA CYS A 85 1.34 6.01 -1.63
C CYS A 85 0.02 5.24 -1.72
N PHE A 86 -1.01 5.65 -0.96
CA PHE A 86 -2.34 5.04 -1.04
C PHE A 86 -3.01 5.28 -2.40
N ALA A 87 -2.88 6.47 -2.98
CA ALA A 87 -3.40 6.77 -4.30
C ALA A 87 -2.75 5.90 -5.39
N ILE A 88 -1.44 5.71 -5.34
CA ILE A 88 -0.70 4.84 -6.26
C ILE A 88 -1.11 3.36 -6.07
N MET A 89 -1.32 2.93 -4.83
CA MET A 89 -1.81 1.58 -4.54
C MET A 89 -3.18 1.34 -5.18
N ILE A 90 -4.13 2.28 -5.00
CA ILE A 90 -5.47 2.20 -5.59
C ILE A 90 -5.38 2.24 -7.12
N SER A 91 -4.59 3.15 -7.70
CA SER A 91 -4.47 3.25 -9.16
C SER A 91 -3.91 1.97 -9.77
N THR A 92 -2.91 1.36 -9.13
CA THR A 92 -2.31 0.10 -9.60
C THR A 92 -3.31 -1.05 -9.48
N GLY A 93 -4.11 -1.10 -8.40
CA GLY A 93 -5.18 -2.08 -8.25
C GLY A 93 -6.27 -1.95 -9.31
N VAL A 94 -6.71 -0.72 -9.61
CA VAL A 94 -7.69 -0.46 -10.68
C VAL A 94 -7.12 -0.83 -12.05
N LEU A 95 -5.88 -0.47 -12.34
CA LEU A 95 -5.20 -0.85 -13.58
C LEU A 95 -5.16 -2.38 -13.73
N TYR A 96 -4.81 -3.11 -12.68
CA TYR A 96 -4.80 -4.57 -12.70
C TYR A 96 -6.20 -5.16 -12.97
N TRP A 97 -7.24 -4.62 -12.34
CA TRP A 97 -8.62 -5.03 -12.56
C TRP A 97 -9.07 -4.78 -14.00
N VAL A 98 -8.78 -3.61 -14.55
CA VAL A 98 -9.08 -3.27 -15.96
C VAL A 98 -8.36 -4.21 -16.92
N LEU A 99 -7.10 -4.54 -16.65
CA LEU A 99 -6.32 -5.47 -17.49
C LEU A 99 -6.94 -6.87 -17.50
N ILE A 100 -7.38 -7.37 -16.35
CA ILE A 100 -8.08 -8.66 -16.27
C ILE A 100 -9.40 -8.61 -17.05
N GLU A 101 -10.19 -7.57 -16.88
CA GLU A 101 -11.48 -7.43 -17.55
C GLU A 101 -11.33 -7.39 -19.08
N VAL A 102 -10.31 -6.69 -19.58
CA VAL A 102 -9.98 -6.64 -21.01
C VAL A 102 -9.50 -8.00 -21.53
N GLU A 103 -8.61 -8.68 -20.80
CA GLU A 103 -8.09 -9.99 -21.21
C GLU A 103 -9.18 -11.07 -21.15
N ASN A 104 -10.05 -11.04 -20.13
CA ASN A 104 -11.20 -11.93 -20.03
C ASN A 104 -12.17 -11.73 -21.21
N LYS A 105 -12.51 -10.47 -21.54
CA LYS A 105 -13.33 -10.18 -22.72
C LYS A 105 -12.67 -10.63 -24.02
N ARG A 106 -11.34 -10.51 -24.16
CA ARG A 106 -10.64 -11.00 -25.36
C ARG A 106 -10.69 -12.53 -25.47
N ARG A 107 -10.68 -13.24 -24.35
CA ARG A 107 -10.75 -14.71 -24.29
C ARG A 107 -12.17 -15.24 -24.49
N ASP A 108 -13.18 -14.57 -23.98
CA ASP A 108 -14.59 -14.96 -24.18
C ASP A 108 -15.07 -14.74 -25.63
N VAL A 109 -14.36 -13.90 -26.38
CA VAL A 109 -14.66 -13.62 -27.81
C VAL A 109 -13.84 -14.51 -28.75
N ALA A 110 -12.82 -15.22 -28.27
CA ALA A 110 -11.97 -16.13 -29.04
C ALA A 110 -12.42 -17.59 -28.92
#